data_AF-A0A7W9G833-F1
#
_entry.id   AF-A0A7W9G833-F1
#
_cell.length_a   1.000
_cell.length_b   1.000
_cell.length_c   1.000
_cell.angle_alpha   90.00
_cell.angle_beta   90.00
_cell.angle_gamma   90.00
#
_symmetry.space_group_name_H-M   'P 1'
#
loop_
_entity.id
_entity.type
_entity.pdbx_description
1 polymer ?
#
loop_
_entity_poly.entity_id
_entity_poly.type
_entity_poly.pdbx_seq_one_letter_code
_entity_poly.pdbx_strand_id
1 'polypeptide(L)'
;MSPLDEVRAAPGGAELADLAAKVIGDPGGIASAANAWRTAAGTGQRHTEALRTATAGVGGAWQGGSAEAFTGYMGQVVRCGDGLRQALQECAGHLDAAASTLRSAESRALEICHGYAAAAQEVRGREPRPTEEQVAQSLKPALDQARATLKELVAATGTTLSDTAGKIQKALGTIPDVAAELGEPDAQPFAPRSGRALGWAPARPEPGTTALAAATGSGSSGAGFGGYGSSGPPPPGGGPAPPPEIAGWINQAVEILKANGYPVEKMNVNDIYTIIRKESGGNPNSINTWDSNAARGTPSKGLMQTIDPTFERWKLPGHGNIWNPVDNIIAGVRYAIERYGSVSNVPGVVALKTGNDYRGY
;
A
#
# COMPACT_ATOMS: atom_id res chain seq x y z
N MET A 1 33.93 12.95 -0.79
CA MET A 1 33.60 13.94 -1.83
C MET A 1 32.45 13.37 -2.64
N SER A 2 31.47 14.17 -3.09
CA SER A 2 30.45 13.63 -3.99
C SER A 2 31.06 13.35 -5.37
N PRO A 3 30.52 12.44 -6.19
CA PRO A 3 31.02 12.21 -7.56
C PRO A 3 31.02 13.48 -8.43
N LEU A 4 30.11 14.43 -8.13
CA LEU A 4 30.08 15.74 -8.77
C LEU A 4 31.25 16.63 -8.32
N ASP A 5 31.67 16.54 -7.05
CA ASP A 5 32.84 17.27 -6.57
C ASP A 5 34.13 16.71 -7.16
N GLU A 6 34.22 15.38 -7.31
CA GLU A 6 35.36 14.70 -7.93
C GLU A 6 35.53 15.08 -9.39
N VAL A 7 34.43 15.08 -10.16
CA VAL A 7 34.48 15.47 -11.58
C VAL A 7 34.75 16.97 -11.74
N ARG A 8 34.26 17.82 -10.83
CA ARG A 8 34.56 19.27 -10.84
C ARG A 8 36.06 19.57 -10.67
N ALA A 9 36.80 18.70 -9.99
CA ALA A 9 38.25 18.83 -9.82
C ALA A 9 39.07 18.36 -11.04
N ALA A 10 38.43 17.77 -12.06
CA ALA A 10 39.05 17.38 -13.31
C ALA A 10 38.99 18.53 -14.35
N PRO A 11 39.97 18.64 -15.27
CA PRO A 11 39.99 19.69 -16.29
C PRO A 11 38.69 19.71 -17.12
N GLY A 12 37.97 20.84 -17.14
CA GLY A 12 36.70 20.95 -17.88
C GLY A 12 35.51 20.18 -17.28
N GLY A 13 35.68 19.50 -16.14
CA GLY A 13 34.64 18.68 -15.53
C GLY A 13 33.51 19.45 -14.84
N ALA A 14 33.64 20.77 -14.65
CA ALA A 14 32.58 21.62 -14.14
C ALA A 14 31.31 21.56 -15.01
N GLU A 15 31.45 21.59 -16.34
CA GLU A 15 30.29 21.47 -17.24
C GLU A 15 29.65 20.08 -17.19
N LEU A 16 30.44 19.02 -17.02
CA LEU A 16 29.91 17.67 -16.86
C LEU A 16 29.09 17.56 -15.57
N ALA A 17 29.58 18.13 -14.46
CA ALA A 17 28.83 18.18 -13.22
C ALA A 17 27.52 18.95 -13.36
N ASP A 18 27.53 20.10 -14.06
CA ASP A 18 26.33 20.91 -14.30
C ASP A 18 25.32 20.19 -15.20
N LEU A 19 25.78 19.41 -16.19
CA LEU A 19 24.90 18.58 -17.04
C LEU A 19 24.31 17.41 -16.25
N ALA A 20 25.12 16.70 -15.47
CA ALA A 20 24.68 15.59 -14.64
C ALA A 20 23.65 16.05 -13.59
N ALA A 21 23.87 17.20 -12.96
CA ALA A 21 22.95 17.77 -11.98
C ALA A 21 21.52 18.00 -12.52
N LYS A 22 21.34 18.14 -13.85
CA LYS A 22 20.01 18.33 -14.46
C LYS A 22 19.11 17.10 -14.40
N VAL A 23 19.68 15.90 -14.24
CA VAL A 23 18.92 14.64 -14.13
C VAL A 23 18.86 14.08 -12.71
N ILE A 24 19.54 14.73 -11.77
CA ILE A 24 19.48 14.40 -10.35
C ILE A 24 18.25 15.11 -9.76
N GLY A 25 17.25 14.33 -9.38
CA GLY A 25 15.97 14.82 -8.86
C GLY A 25 15.58 14.13 -7.55
N ASP A 26 14.30 14.20 -7.21
CA ASP A 26 13.73 13.50 -6.06
C ASP A 26 12.79 12.35 -6.48
N PRO A 27 13.34 11.21 -6.94
CA PRO A 27 12.51 10.05 -7.28
C PRO A 27 11.80 9.47 -6.06
N GLY A 28 12.28 9.73 -4.83
CA GLY A 28 11.65 9.30 -3.59
C GLY A 28 10.35 10.05 -3.29
N GLY A 29 10.35 11.37 -3.48
CA GLY A 29 9.16 12.21 -3.40
C GLY A 29 8.10 11.82 -4.44
N ILE A 30 8.51 11.53 -5.68
CA ILE A 30 7.59 11.06 -6.74
C ILE A 30 6.96 9.71 -6.38
N ALA A 31 7.75 8.75 -5.89
CA ALA A 31 7.23 7.45 -5.45
C ALA A 31 6.28 7.59 -4.23
N SER A 32 6.57 8.53 -3.33
CA SER A 32 5.71 8.85 -2.20
C SER A 32 4.35 9.41 -2.65
N ALA A 33 4.35 10.29 -3.65
CA ALA A 33 3.12 10.77 -4.28
C ALA A 33 2.33 9.63 -4.94
N ALA A 34 2.99 8.74 -5.68
CA ALA A 34 2.34 7.56 -6.27
C ALA A 34 1.63 6.69 -5.22
N ASN A 35 2.27 6.48 -4.07
CA ASN A 35 1.69 5.71 -2.96
C ASN A 35 0.49 6.42 -2.31
N ALA A 36 0.50 7.75 -2.21
CA ALA A 36 -0.65 8.52 -1.75
C ALA A 36 -1.86 8.33 -2.65
N TRP A 37 -1.66 8.35 -3.98
CA TRP A 37 -2.72 8.12 -4.96
C TRP A 37 -3.30 6.71 -4.89
N ARG A 38 -2.45 5.68 -4.72
CA ARG A 38 -2.90 4.31 -4.47
C ARG A 38 -3.72 4.18 -3.20
N THR A 39 -3.31 4.88 -2.15
CA THR A 39 -4.01 4.89 -0.86
C THR A 39 -5.40 5.52 -0.99
N ALA A 40 -5.52 6.61 -1.74
CA ALA A 40 -6.79 7.24 -2.07
C ALA A 40 -7.68 6.28 -2.89
N ALA A 41 -7.13 5.67 -3.95
CA ALA A 41 -7.85 4.70 -4.78
C ALA A 41 -8.37 3.49 -3.96
N GLY A 42 -7.54 2.93 -3.08
CA GLY A 42 -7.92 1.81 -2.22
C GLY A 42 -8.94 2.21 -1.14
N THR A 43 -8.95 3.46 -0.70
CA THR A 43 -9.99 3.96 0.21
C THR A 43 -11.33 4.13 -0.52
N GLY A 44 -11.31 4.73 -1.72
CA GLY A 44 -12.49 4.80 -2.59
C GLY A 44 -13.08 3.42 -2.88
N GLN A 45 -12.25 2.43 -3.21
CA GLN A 45 -12.69 1.06 -3.44
C GLN A 45 -13.49 0.47 -2.28
N ARG A 46 -13.03 0.68 -1.03
CA ARG A 46 -13.72 0.17 0.17
C ARG A 46 -15.11 0.78 0.33
N HIS A 47 -15.25 2.09 0.07
CA HIS A 47 -16.54 2.75 0.13
C HIS A 47 -17.47 2.27 -0.99
N THR A 48 -16.95 2.14 -2.21
CA THR A 48 -17.69 1.63 -3.37
C THR A 48 -18.18 0.19 -3.15
N GLU A 49 -17.36 -0.68 -2.54
CA GLU A 49 -17.74 -2.06 -2.25
C GLU A 49 -18.78 -2.16 -1.11
N ALA A 50 -18.61 -1.36 -0.06
CA ALA A 50 -19.61 -1.26 1.01
C ALA A 50 -20.95 -0.77 0.46
N LEU A 51 -20.91 0.22 -0.44
CA LEU A 51 -22.10 0.75 -1.11
C LEU A 51 -22.77 -0.33 -1.96
N ARG A 52 -22.00 -1.05 -2.78
CA ARG A 52 -22.47 -2.17 -3.60
C ARG A 52 -23.18 -3.23 -2.74
N THR A 53 -22.57 -3.61 -1.62
CA THR A 53 -23.13 -4.59 -0.69
C THR A 53 -24.44 -4.09 -0.07
N ALA A 54 -24.47 -2.85 0.40
CA ALA A 54 -25.67 -2.25 0.98
C ALA A 54 -26.80 -2.15 -0.04
N THR A 55 -26.50 -1.70 -1.26
CA THR A 55 -27.48 -1.61 -2.36
C THR A 55 -28.03 -2.99 -2.75
N ALA A 56 -27.18 -4.02 -2.80
CA ALA A 56 -27.64 -5.39 -3.04
C ALA A 56 -28.57 -5.89 -1.93
N GLY A 57 -28.27 -5.57 -0.67
CA GLY A 57 -29.15 -5.87 0.46
C GLY A 57 -30.52 -5.20 0.33
N VAL A 58 -30.56 -3.93 -0.10
CA VAL A 58 -31.83 -3.22 -0.38
C VAL A 58 -32.60 -3.88 -1.52
N GLY A 59 -31.94 -4.22 -2.62
CA GLY A 59 -32.57 -4.91 -3.76
C GLY A 59 -33.07 -6.32 -3.45
N GLY A 60 -32.46 -7.01 -2.47
CA GLY A 60 -32.94 -8.31 -2.00
C GLY A 60 -34.09 -8.21 -1.00
N ALA A 61 -34.14 -7.14 -0.21
CA ALA A 61 -35.17 -6.94 0.82
C ALA A 61 -36.43 -6.23 0.29
N TRP A 62 -36.30 -5.46 -0.79
CA TRP A 62 -37.37 -4.61 -1.31
C TRP A 62 -37.50 -4.73 -2.83
N GLN A 63 -38.73 -4.81 -3.30
CA GLN A 63 -39.11 -4.95 -4.70
C GLN A 63 -40.07 -3.84 -5.14
N GLY A 64 -40.17 -3.64 -6.45
CA GLY A 64 -41.03 -2.64 -7.08
C GLY A 64 -40.22 -1.53 -7.77
N GLY A 65 -40.89 -0.79 -8.67
CA GLY A 65 -40.20 0.12 -9.60
C GLY A 65 -39.39 1.24 -8.94
N SER A 66 -39.73 1.66 -7.71
CA SER A 66 -38.91 2.62 -6.97
C SER A 66 -37.67 1.99 -6.34
N ALA A 67 -37.74 0.73 -5.89
CA ALA A 67 -36.58 0.00 -5.37
C ALA A 67 -35.58 -0.33 -6.50
N GLU A 68 -36.08 -0.74 -7.67
CA GLU A 68 -35.27 -0.97 -8.88
C GLU A 68 -34.59 0.32 -9.37
N ALA A 69 -35.33 1.44 -9.41
CA ALA A 69 -34.76 2.72 -9.79
C ALA A 69 -33.66 3.18 -8.81
N PHE A 70 -33.85 2.97 -7.51
CA PHE A 70 -32.85 3.27 -6.49
C PHE A 70 -31.59 2.41 -6.67
N THR A 71 -31.75 1.09 -6.80
CA THR A 71 -30.59 0.19 -6.96
C THR A 71 -29.84 0.47 -8.26
N GLY A 72 -30.54 0.81 -9.34
CA GLY A 72 -29.96 1.27 -10.60
C GLY A 72 -29.13 2.55 -10.45
N TYR A 73 -29.66 3.56 -9.75
CA TYR A 73 -28.97 4.80 -9.47
C TYR A 73 -27.72 4.60 -8.60
N MET A 74 -27.84 3.83 -7.51
CA MET A 74 -26.69 3.48 -6.68
C MET A 74 -25.65 2.67 -7.46
N GLY A 75 -26.07 1.84 -8.41
CA GLY A 75 -25.18 1.17 -9.36
C GLY A 75 -24.40 2.14 -10.25
N GLN A 76 -24.98 3.29 -10.63
CA GLN A 76 -24.24 4.35 -11.33
C GLN A 76 -23.19 4.99 -10.41
N VAL A 77 -23.54 5.31 -9.17
CA VAL A 77 -22.60 5.85 -8.17
C VAL A 77 -21.38 4.93 -8.00
N VAL A 78 -21.64 3.62 -7.89
CA VAL A 78 -20.58 2.60 -7.80
C VAL A 78 -19.67 2.62 -9.03
N ARG A 79 -20.22 2.74 -10.24
CA ARG A 79 -19.44 2.82 -11.49
C ARG A 79 -18.58 4.09 -11.56
N CYS A 80 -19.11 5.25 -11.17
CA CYS A 80 -18.33 6.47 -11.10
C CYS A 80 -17.16 6.34 -10.10
N GLY A 81 -17.41 5.71 -8.94
CA GLY A 81 -16.38 5.41 -7.95
C GLY A 81 -15.30 4.46 -8.50
N ASP A 82 -15.68 3.43 -9.26
CA ASP A 82 -14.74 2.53 -9.93
C ASP A 82 -13.90 3.25 -11.00
N GLY A 83 -14.49 4.17 -11.77
CA GLY A 83 -13.78 5.01 -12.74
C GLY A 83 -12.74 5.92 -12.09
N LEU A 84 -13.12 6.62 -11.01
CA LEU A 84 -12.17 7.44 -10.22
C LEU A 84 -11.01 6.60 -9.69
N ARG A 85 -11.29 5.42 -9.14
CA ARG A 85 -10.26 4.48 -8.65
C ARG A 85 -9.28 4.11 -9.75
N GLN A 86 -9.77 3.78 -10.94
CA GLN A 86 -8.94 3.42 -12.08
C GLN A 86 -8.02 4.57 -12.50
N ALA A 87 -8.57 5.78 -12.67
CA ALA A 87 -7.80 6.97 -13.04
C ALA A 87 -6.67 7.26 -12.02
N LEU A 88 -6.95 7.13 -10.72
CA LEU A 88 -5.95 7.33 -9.68
C LEU A 88 -4.84 6.26 -9.73
N GLN A 89 -5.17 5.00 -10.03
CA GLN A 89 -4.18 3.92 -10.17
C GLN A 89 -3.29 4.10 -11.40
N GLU A 90 -3.87 4.54 -12.53
CA GLU A 90 -3.12 4.84 -13.76
C GLU A 90 -2.11 5.98 -13.52
N CYS A 91 -2.54 7.06 -12.87
CA CYS A 91 -1.65 8.16 -12.50
C CYS A 91 -0.50 7.71 -11.59
N ALA A 92 -0.79 6.87 -10.58
CA ALA A 92 0.27 6.31 -9.72
C ALA A 92 1.28 5.46 -10.52
N GLY A 93 0.82 4.67 -11.49
CA GLY A 93 1.70 3.90 -12.37
C GLY A 93 2.60 4.81 -13.22
N HIS A 94 2.08 5.92 -13.72
CA HIS A 94 2.87 6.91 -14.45
C HIS A 94 3.91 7.63 -13.57
N LEU A 95 3.56 7.97 -12.34
CA LEU A 95 4.51 8.55 -11.38
C LEU A 95 5.66 7.59 -11.06
N ASP A 96 5.39 6.30 -10.88
CA ASP A 96 6.44 5.30 -10.68
C ASP A 96 7.37 5.17 -11.89
N ALA A 97 6.82 5.23 -13.10
CA ALA A 97 7.61 5.23 -14.32
C ALA A 97 8.55 6.46 -14.36
N ALA A 98 8.05 7.65 -14.03
CA ALA A 98 8.88 8.86 -13.94
C ALA A 98 9.99 8.72 -12.88
N ALA A 99 9.67 8.22 -11.70
CA ALA A 99 10.65 7.98 -10.64
C ALA A 99 11.74 6.97 -11.06
N SER A 100 11.35 5.92 -11.80
CA SER A 100 12.29 4.95 -12.33
C SER A 100 13.20 5.55 -13.40
N THR A 101 12.65 6.35 -14.32
CA THR A 101 13.42 7.06 -15.36
C THR A 101 14.46 7.97 -14.72
N LEU A 102 14.09 8.74 -13.69
CA LEU A 102 15.02 9.61 -12.97
C LEU A 102 16.11 8.83 -12.24
N ARG A 103 15.77 7.74 -11.53
CA ARG A 103 16.77 6.88 -10.87
C ARG A 103 17.79 6.32 -11.87
N SER A 104 17.32 5.83 -13.02
CA SER A 104 18.22 5.32 -14.07
C SER A 104 19.09 6.43 -14.67
N ALA A 105 18.54 7.61 -14.90
CA ALA A 105 19.28 8.75 -15.44
C ALA A 105 20.32 9.28 -14.45
N GLU A 106 19.98 9.37 -13.16
CA GLU A 106 20.90 9.74 -12.09
C GLU A 106 22.08 8.77 -12.02
N SER A 107 21.82 7.46 -11.90
CA SER A 107 22.89 6.44 -11.86
C SER A 107 23.81 6.56 -13.07
N ARG A 108 23.23 6.70 -14.27
CA ARG A 108 24.01 6.81 -15.51
C ARG A 108 24.84 8.09 -15.57
N ALA A 109 24.31 9.21 -15.11
CA ALA A 109 25.04 10.47 -15.07
C ALA A 109 26.21 10.42 -14.10
N LEU A 110 26.01 9.85 -12.91
CA LEU A 110 27.07 9.67 -11.91
C LEU A 110 28.15 8.69 -12.40
N GLU A 111 27.79 7.62 -13.10
CA GLU A 111 28.75 6.72 -13.75
C GLU A 111 29.65 7.45 -14.77
N ILE A 112 29.07 8.32 -15.60
CA ILE A 112 29.82 9.11 -16.59
C ILE A 112 30.78 10.08 -15.87
N CYS A 113 30.31 10.78 -14.84
CA CYS A 113 31.14 11.70 -14.05
C CYS A 113 32.29 10.96 -13.36
N HIS A 114 32.01 9.81 -12.72
CA HIS A 114 33.02 9.02 -12.05
C HIS A 114 34.04 8.44 -13.05
N GLY A 115 33.59 7.92 -14.19
CA GLY A 115 34.47 7.43 -15.25
C GLY A 115 35.41 8.52 -15.78
N TYR A 116 34.91 9.75 -15.98
CA TYR A 116 35.74 10.88 -16.38
C TYR A 116 36.75 11.28 -15.29
N ALA A 117 36.31 11.36 -14.04
CA ALA A 117 37.18 11.67 -12.92
C ALA A 117 38.30 10.62 -12.75
N ALA A 118 37.97 9.33 -12.88
CA ALA A 118 38.93 8.23 -12.84
C ALA A 118 39.96 8.32 -13.97
N ALA A 119 39.51 8.59 -15.21
CA ALA A 119 40.42 8.80 -16.34
C ALA A 119 41.38 9.99 -16.09
N ALA A 120 40.88 11.06 -15.47
CA ALA A 120 41.73 12.21 -15.12
C ALA A 120 42.79 11.85 -14.07
N GLN A 121 42.45 11.06 -13.07
CA GLN A 121 43.41 10.57 -12.08
C GLN A 121 44.45 9.63 -12.70
N GLU A 122 44.03 8.74 -13.60
CA GLU A 122 44.94 7.82 -14.30
C GLU A 122 46.00 8.60 -15.11
N VAL A 123 45.58 9.58 -15.90
CA VAL A 123 46.52 10.40 -16.68
C VAL A 123 47.49 11.16 -15.77
N ARG A 124 47.00 11.75 -14.66
CA ARG A 124 47.85 12.44 -13.67
C ARG A 124 48.88 11.54 -13.00
N GLY A 125 48.61 10.23 -12.93
CA GLY A 125 49.48 9.22 -12.33
C GLY A 125 50.54 8.64 -13.28
N ARG A 126 50.55 9.00 -14.57
CA ARG A 126 51.54 8.49 -15.54
C ARG A 126 52.94 9.03 -15.26
N GLU A 127 53.96 8.22 -15.55
CA GLU A 127 55.36 8.65 -15.49
C GLU A 127 55.97 8.81 -16.89
N PRO A 128 56.71 9.91 -17.16
CA PRO A 128 56.93 11.06 -16.28
C PRO A 128 55.64 11.86 -16.05
N ARG A 129 55.54 12.50 -14.87
CA ARG A 129 54.32 13.19 -14.45
C ARG A 129 53.93 14.29 -15.45
N PRO A 130 52.78 14.20 -16.12
CA PRO A 130 52.36 15.20 -17.09
C PRO A 130 51.99 16.52 -16.39
N THR A 131 52.14 17.64 -17.09
CA THR A 131 51.61 18.93 -16.65
C THR A 131 50.08 18.94 -16.74
N GLU A 132 49.39 19.80 -15.98
CA GLU A 132 47.91 19.89 -16.06
C GLU A 132 47.42 20.26 -17.47
N GLU A 133 48.22 20.98 -18.28
CA GLU A 133 47.89 21.26 -19.67
C GLU A 133 47.95 20.01 -20.55
N GLN A 134 48.95 19.15 -20.35
CA GLN A 134 49.03 17.85 -21.03
C GLN A 134 47.90 16.91 -20.60
N VAL A 135 47.53 16.93 -19.31
CA VAL A 135 46.36 16.21 -18.80
C VAL A 135 45.10 16.68 -19.53
N ALA A 136 44.85 17.99 -19.56
CA ALA A 136 43.69 18.57 -20.24
C ALA A 136 43.63 18.24 -21.74
N GLN A 137 44.77 18.30 -22.45
CA GLN A 137 44.84 17.93 -23.86
C GLN A 137 44.53 16.45 -24.09
N SER A 138 45.07 15.56 -23.26
CA SER A 138 44.84 14.11 -23.39
C SER A 138 43.40 13.69 -23.07
N LEU A 139 42.74 14.40 -22.15
CA LEU A 139 41.35 14.13 -21.75
C LEU A 139 40.31 14.75 -22.68
N LYS A 140 40.71 15.61 -23.64
CA LYS A 140 39.78 16.32 -24.52
C LYS A 140 38.80 15.37 -25.25
N PRO A 141 39.24 14.24 -25.85
CA PRO A 141 38.31 13.30 -26.48
C PRO A 141 37.31 12.69 -25.49
N ALA A 142 37.77 12.31 -24.29
CA ALA A 142 36.93 11.75 -23.24
C ALA A 142 35.92 12.78 -22.70
N LEU A 143 36.33 14.04 -22.57
CA LEU A 143 35.48 15.15 -22.16
C LEU A 143 34.37 15.41 -23.18
N ASP A 144 34.72 15.47 -24.47
CA ASP A 144 33.76 15.70 -25.55
C ASP A 144 32.76 14.54 -25.66
N GLN A 145 33.21 13.30 -25.50
CA GLN A 145 32.34 12.12 -25.46
C GLN A 145 31.41 12.15 -24.24
N ALA A 146 31.94 12.37 -23.03
CA ALA A 146 31.13 12.44 -21.82
C ALA A 146 30.08 13.56 -21.90
N ARG A 147 30.44 14.71 -22.45
CA ARG A 147 29.53 15.84 -22.69
C ARG A 147 28.41 15.46 -23.66
N ALA A 148 28.75 14.81 -24.78
CA ALA A 148 27.75 14.37 -25.75
C ALA A 148 26.75 13.38 -25.12
N THR A 149 27.25 12.35 -24.43
CA THR A 149 26.41 11.35 -23.77
C THR A 149 25.52 11.95 -22.68
N LEU A 150 26.03 12.87 -21.84
CA LEU A 150 25.21 13.54 -20.84
C LEU A 150 24.12 14.42 -21.47
N LYS A 151 24.41 15.12 -22.57
CA LYS A 151 23.41 15.93 -23.28
C LYS A 151 22.28 15.07 -23.84
N GLU A 152 22.62 13.94 -24.45
CA GLU A 152 21.63 12.96 -24.94
C GLU A 152 20.80 12.39 -23.79
N LEU A 153 21.44 12.03 -22.67
CA LEU A 153 20.76 11.52 -21.49
C LEU A 153 19.77 12.54 -20.91
N VAL A 154 20.18 13.81 -20.78
CA VAL A 154 19.31 14.90 -20.29
C VAL A 154 18.11 15.08 -21.22
N ALA A 155 18.35 15.12 -22.54
CA ALA A 155 17.28 15.28 -23.52
C ALA A 155 16.28 14.11 -23.50
N ALA A 156 16.78 12.87 -23.52
CA ALA A 156 15.94 11.67 -23.48
C ALA A 156 15.11 11.57 -22.20
N THR A 157 15.73 11.91 -21.06
CA THR A 157 15.06 11.98 -19.75
C THR A 157 13.95 13.02 -19.77
N GLY A 158 14.24 14.23 -20.26
CA GLY A 158 13.26 15.32 -20.39
C GLY A 158 12.06 14.94 -21.24
N THR A 159 12.28 14.34 -22.41
CA THR A 159 11.19 13.85 -23.28
C THR A 159 10.33 12.81 -22.58
N THR A 160 10.95 11.81 -21.95
CA THR A 160 10.23 10.74 -21.24
C THR A 160 9.38 11.28 -20.09
N LEU A 161 9.91 12.23 -19.32
CA LEU A 161 9.18 12.87 -18.23
C LEU A 161 8.02 13.73 -18.76
N SER A 162 8.22 14.46 -19.85
CA SER A 162 7.16 15.24 -20.51
C SER A 162 6.03 14.34 -21.01
N ASP A 163 6.36 13.23 -21.67
CA ASP A 163 5.38 12.25 -22.14
C ASP A 163 4.60 11.63 -20.97
N THR A 164 5.30 11.35 -19.87
CA THR A 164 4.69 10.81 -18.65
C THR A 164 3.75 11.82 -18.01
N ALA A 165 4.13 13.10 -17.95
CA ALA A 165 3.25 14.17 -17.49
C ALA A 165 1.99 14.29 -18.36
N GLY A 166 2.12 14.19 -19.69
CA GLY A 166 0.97 14.17 -20.61
C GLY A 166 0.02 12.99 -20.37
N LYS A 167 0.57 11.81 -20.06
CA LYS A 167 -0.24 10.63 -19.68
C LYS A 167 -0.98 10.83 -18.36
N ILE A 168 -0.34 11.42 -17.36
CA ILE A 168 -0.99 11.77 -16.08
C ILE A 168 -2.12 12.77 -16.32
N GLN A 169 -1.90 13.82 -17.11
CA GLN A 169 -2.94 14.80 -17.44
C GLN A 169 -4.12 14.15 -18.16
N LYS A 170 -3.85 13.22 -19.09
CA LYS A 170 -4.90 12.47 -19.78
C LYS A 170 -5.70 11.58 -18.83
N ALA A 171 -5.04 10.85 -17.94
CA ALA A 171 -5.71 10.00 -16.93
C ALA A 171 -6.50 10.83 -15.91
N LEU A 172 -6.02 12.02 -15.55
CA LEU A 172 -6.79 12.96 -14.75
C LEU A 172 -8.05 13.46 -15.47
N GLY A 173 -7.96 13.66 -16.78
CA GLY A 173 -9.10 14.04 -17.62
C GLY A 173 -10.15 12.94 -17.80
N THR A 174 -9.85 11.69 -17.44
CA THR A 174 -10.84 10.59 -17.44
C THR A 174 -11.53 10.40 -16.09
N ILE A 175 -11.22 11.22 -15.08
CA ILE A 175 -11.94 11.19 -13.81
C ILE A 175 -13.41 11.54 -14.08
N PRO A 176 -14.36 10.66 -13.70
CA PRO A 176 -15.78 10.90 -13.89
C PRO A 176 -16.22 12.20 -13.20
N ASP A 177 -16.95 13.05 -13.92
CA ASP A 177 -17.71 14.13 -13.29
C ASP A 177 -18.98 13.52 -12.71
N VAL A 178 -18.91 13.18 -11.42
CA VAL A 178 -19.98 12.52 -10.69
C VAL A 178 -21.28 13.33 -10.73
N ALA A 179 -21.22 14.66 -10.75
CA ALA A 179 -22.41 15.52 -10.80
C ALA A 179 -23.02 15.59 -12.20
N ALA A 180 -22.20 15.49 -13.25
CA ALA A 180 -22.70 15.42 -14.62
C ALA A 180 -23.23 14.02 -14.99
N GLU A 181 -22.57 12.96 -14.49
CA GLU A 181 -22.93 11.56 -14.78
C GLU A 181 -24.12 11.08 -13.96
N LEU A 182 -24.29 11.61 -12.74
CA LEU A 182 -25.44 11.30 -11.89
C LEU A 182 -26.45 12.44 -11.97
N GLY A 183 -27.66 12.12 -12.42
CA GLY A 183 -28.77 13.07 -12.29
C GLY A 183 -29.08 13.37 -10.82
N GLU A 184 -29.72 14.52 -10.58
CA GLU A 184 -30.16 14.94 -9.24
C GLU A 184 -30.96 13.83 -8.54
N PRO A 185 -30.61 13.42 -7.32
CA PRO A 185 -31.30 12.35 -6.59
C PRO A 185 -32.80 12.58 -6.43
N ASP A 186 -33.20 13.82 -6.12
CA ASP A 186 -34.62 14.20 -5.93
C ASP A 186 -35.40 14.23 -7.25
N ALA A 187 -34.69 14.27 -8.38
CA ALA A 187 -35.27 14.15 -9.70
C ALA A 187 -35.65 12.69 -10.05
N GLN A 188 -35.15 11.70 -9.30
CA GLN A 188 -35.23 10.30 -9.68
C GLN A 188 -36.57 9.62 -9.34
N PRO A 189 -36.93 8.51 -10.03
CA PRO A 189 -38.18 7.77 -9.79
C PRO A 189 -38.33 7.14 -8.40
N PHE A 190 -37.24 7.01 -7.64
CA PHE A 190 -37.26 6.51 -6.27
C PHE A 190 -37.50 7.61 -5.23
N ALA A 191 -37.37 8.88 -5.59
CA ALA A 191 -37.61 10.00 -4.69
C ALA A 191 -39.12 10.20 -4.45
N PRO A 192 -39.55 10.43 -3.20
CA PRO A 192 -40.95 10.69 -2.89
C PRO A 192 -41.45 11.99 -3.53
N ARG A 193 -42.64 11.96 -4.13
CA ARG A 193 -43.33 13.15 -4.66
C ARG A 193 -44.79 13.15 -4.28
N SER A 194 -45.33 14.35 -4.03
CA SER A 194 -46.75 14.53 -3.76
C SER A 194 -47.60 13.93 -4.88
N GLY A 195 -48.59 13.12 -4.53
CA GLY A 195 -49.52 12.48 -5.48
C GLY A 195 -49.00 11.22 -6.18
N ARG A 196 -47.80 10.71 -5.86
CA ARG A 196 -47.26 9.46 -6.44
C ARG A 196 -46.95 8.45 -5.35
N ALA A 197 -47.56 7.27 -5.45
CA ALA A 197 -47.26 6.16 -4.55
C ALA A 197 -45.81 5.70 -4.71
N LEU A 198 -45.11 5.51 -3.59
CA LEU A 198 -43.79 4.92 -3.55
C LEU A 198 -43.91 3.42 -3.87
N GLY A 199 -43.31 2.98 -4.98
CA GLY A 199 -43.34 1.59 -5.43
C GLY A 199 -42.35 0.70 -4.67
N TRP A 200 -42.38 0.76 -3.34
CA TRP A 200 -41.54 -0.04 -2.43
C TRP A 200 -42.43 -1.07 -1.72
N ALA A 201 -42.18 -2.35 -1.97
CA ALA A 201 -42.82 -3.45 -1.25
C ALA A 201 -41.74 -4.38 -0.68
N PRO A 202 -41.91 -4.93 0.53
CA PRO A 202 -40.99 -5.96 1.04
C PRO A 202 -40.98 -7.16 0.09
N ALA A 203 -39.80 -7.72 -0.16
CA ALA A 203 -39.68 -8.98 -0.88
C ALA A 203 -40.39 -10.08 -0.08
N ARG A 204 -41.28 -10.85 -0.72
CA ARG A 204 -42.01 -11.92 -0.04
C ARG A 204 -41.07 -13.13 0.11
N PRO A 205 -40.89 -13.71 1.31
CA PRO A 205 -40.14 -14.95 1.42
C PRO A 205 -40.90 -16.05 0.66
N GLU A 206 -40.21 -16.73 -0.27
CA GLU A 206 -40.69 -17.97 -0.87
C GLU A 206 -41.01 -18.97 0.27
N PRO A 207 -42.23 -19.54 0.33
CA PRO A 207 -42.58 -20.50 1.36
C PRO A 207 -41.82 -21.81 1.15
N GLY A 208 -40.65 -21.93 1.78
CA GLY A 208 -39.94 -23.19 1.92
C GLY A 208 -40.70 -24.11 2.86
N THR A 209 -41.21 -25.23 2.35
CA THR A 209 -41.81 -26.29 3.16
C THR A 209 -40.72 -26.98 3.99
N THR A 210 -40.76 -26.83 5.31
CA THR A 210 -39.94 -27.64 6.21
C THR A 210 -40.69 -28.93 6.53
N ALA A 211 -40.35 -30.02 5.84
CA ALA A 211 -40.84 -31.36 6.17
C ALA A 211 -40.01 -31.95 7.31
N LEU A 212 -40.46 -31.76 8.55
CA LEU A 212 -40.00 -32.53 9.71
C LEU A 212 -41.17 -33.40 10.21
N ALA A 213 -41.35 -34.57 9.60
CA ALA A 213 -42.09 -35.68 10.22
C ALA A 213 -41.73 -37.01 9.53
N ALA A 214 -41.20 -37.94 10.33
CA ALA A 214 -41.08 -39.40 10.16
C ALA A 214 -39.63 -39.93 10.00
N ALA A 215 -39.04 -40.33 11.14
CA ALA A 215 -38.49 -41.69 11.35
C ALA A 215 -37.65 -41.73 12.65
N THR A 216 -38.16 -42.46 13.63
CA THR A 216 -37.48 -42.91 14.85
C THR A 216 -36.55 -44.09 14.57
N GLY A 217 -35.32 -44.09 15.09
CA GLY A 217 -34.45 -45.28 15.15
C GLY A 217 -33.00 -45.00 15.56
N SER A 218 -32.60 -45.50 16.73
CA SER A 218 -31.38 -45.27 17.52
C SER A 218 -29.99 -45.48 16.89
N GLY A 219 -29.04 -44.59 17.28
CA GLY A 219 -27.82 -44.99 17.99
C GLY A 219 -26.47 -44.93 17.24
N SER A 220 -25.76 -43.80 17.32
CA SER A 220 -24.31 -43.74 17.62
C SER A 220 -23.84 -42.28 17.78
N SER A 221 -22.94 -42.07 18.73
CA SER A 221 -22.36 -40.82 19.22
C SER A 221 -21.54 -40.03 18.19
N GLY A 222 -21.75 -38.71 18.12
CA GLY A 222 -20.87 -37.77 17.43
C GLY A 222 -21.43 -36.34 17.37
N ALA A 223 -20.82 -35.44 18.14
CA ALA A 223 -20.90 -33.96 18.13
C ALA A 223 -21.91 -33.30 17.17
N GLY A 224 -23.04 -32.84 17.73
CA GLY A 224 -24.03 -32.01 17.04
C GLY A 224 -23.63 -30.53 17.04
N PHE A 225 -23.33 -30.02 15.86
CA PHE A 225 -23.26 -28.58 15.55
C PHE A 225 -24.64 -27.94 15.77
N GLY A 226 -24.72 -26.99 16.70
CA GLY A 226 -25.88 -26.12 16.88
C GLY A 226 -25.86 -24.99 15.85
N GLY A 227 -26.88 -24.93 15.00
CA GLY A 227 -27.03 -23.97 13.92
C GLY A 227 -27.38 -22.55 14.38
N TYR A 228 -26.80 -21.58 13.68
CA TYR A 228 -27.15 -20.16 13.66
C TYR A 228 -27.93 -19.90 12.37
N GLY A 229 -29.01 -19.12 12.41
CA GLY A 229 -29.85 -18.77 11.25
C GLY A 229 -29.15 -17.88 10.20
N SER A 230 -29.83 -17.58 9.08
CA SER A 230 -29.30 -16.90 7.87
C SER A 230 -28.70 -15.51 8.04
N SER A 231 -28.76 -14.92 9.22
CA SER A 231 -27.81 -13.88 9.63
C SER A 231 -26.67 -14.57 10.36
N GLY A 232 -25.65 -14.98 9.61
CA GLY A 232 -24.42 -15.54 10.15
C GLY A 232 -23.81 -14.64 11.23
N PRO A 233 -22.91 -15.17 12.08
CA PRO A 233 -22.22 -14.35 13.08
C PRO A 233 -21.56 -13.13 12.40
N PRO A 234 -21.54 -11.96 13.05
CA PRO A 234 -20.99 -10.74 12.44
C PRO A 234 -19.54 -11.00 11.97
N PRO A 235 -19.13 -10.44 10.81
CA PRO A 235 -17.86 -10.80 10.18
C PRO A 235 -16.67 -10.48 11.10
N PRO A 236 -15.71 -11.41 11.28
CA PRO A 236 -14.50 -11.15 12.06
C PRO A 236 -13.51 -10.27 11.26
N GLY A 237 -13.25 -9.06 11.74
CA GLY A 237 -12.08 -8.27 11.33
C GLY A 237 -12.24 -7.48 10.01
N GLY A 238 -12.86 -6.30 10.12
CA GLY A 238 -13.00 -5.31 9.03
C GLY A 238 -11.71 -4.54 8.69
N GLY A 239 -10.63 -5.26 8.37
CA GLY A 239 -9.40 -4.69 7.81
C GLY A 239 -9.20 -5.16 6.36
N PRO A 240 -8.50 -4.39 5.50
CA PRO A 240 -8.16 -4.87 4.15
C PRO A 240 -7.30 -6.13 4.23
N ALA A 241 -7.38 -7.01 3.24
CA ALA A 241 -6.55 -8.22 3.21
C ALA A 241 -5.04 -7.85 3.10
N PRO A 242 -4.14 -8.61 3.77
CA PRO A 242 -2.71 -8.42 3.63
C PRO A 242 -2.22 -8.69 2.19
N PRO A 243 -1.23 -7.93 1.67
CA PRO A 243 -0.51 -8.28 0.45
C PRO A 243 0.10 -9.69 0.55
N PRO A 244 0.31 -10.42 -0.57
CA PRO A 244 0.71 -11.83 -0.55
C PRO A 244 1.94 -12.14 0.32
N GLU A 245 2.95 -11.27 0.30
CA GLU A 245 4.17 -11.44 1.09
C GLU A 245 3.90 -11.34 2.61
N ILE A 246 3.19 -10.28 3.03
CA ILE A 246 2.82 -10.07 4.43
C ILE A 246 1.84 -11.16 4.90
N ALA A 247 0.91 -11.58 4.03
CA ALA A 247 0.01 -12.68 4.28
C ALA A 247 0.77 -13.98 4.54
N GLY A 248 1.84 -14.23 3.76
CA GLY A 248 2.75 -15.36 3.96
C GLY A 248 3.38 -15.36 5.35
N TRP A 249 3.95 -14.23 5.79
CA TRP A 249 4.55 -14.11 7.11
C TRP A 249 3.54 -14.26 8.25
N ILE A 250 2.35 -13.64 8.13
CA ILE A 250 1.30 -13.75 9.14
C ILE A 250 0.81 -15.20 9.25
N ASN A 251 0.52 -15.86 8.13
CA ASN A 251 0.04 -17.24 8.13
C ASN A 251 1.08 -18.20 8.71
N GLN A 252 2.36 -18.01 8.36
CA GLN A 252 3.45 -18.80 8.93
C GLN A 252 3.56 -18.61 10.44
N ALA A 253 3.49 -17.37 10.93
CA ALA A 253 3.51 -17.08 12.37
C ALA A 253 2.30 -17.68 13.10
N VAL A 254 1.10 -17.58 12.53
CA VAL A 254 -0.14 -18.16 13.09
C VAL A 254 -0.06 -19.68 13.18
N GLU A 255 0.45 -20.37 12.15
CA GLU A 255 0.64 -21.83 12.19
C GLU A 255 1.67 -22.25 13.24
N ILE A 256 2.79 -21.52 13.37
CA ILE A 256 3.78 -21.77 14.42
C ILE A 256 3.16 -21.58 15.82
N LEU A 257 2.40 -20.50 16.04
CA LEU A 257 1.74 -20.22 17.31
C LEU A 257 0.68 -21.27 17.65
N LYS A 258 -0.12 -21.69 16.66
CA LYS A 258 -1.09 -22.76 16.78
C LYS A 258 -0.43 -24.08 17.19
N ALA A 259 0.69 -24.44 16.56
CA ALA A 259 1.47 -25.62 16.93
C ALA A 259 2.05 -25.54 18.36
N ASN A 260 2.24 -24.33 18.89
CA ASN A 260 2.69 -24.06 20.25
C ASN A 260 1.53 -23.82 21.24
N GLY A 261 0.30 -24.21 20.89
CA GLY A 261 -0.86 -24.23 21.79
C GLY A 261 -1.62 -22.91 21.91
N TYR A 262 -1.38 -21.94 21.03
CA TYR A 262 -2.15 -20.70 21.01
C TYR A 262 -3.46 -20.88 20.23
N PRO A 263 -4.62 -20.45 20.78
CA PRO A 263 -5.91 -20.59 20.13
C PRO A 263 -6.04 -19.66 18.90
N VAL A 264 -6.42 -20.22 17.76
CA VAL A 264 -6.51 -19.53 16.46
C VAL A 264 -7.52 -18.39 16.48
N GLU A 265 -8.61 -18.54 17.23
CA GLU A 265 -9.65 -17.53 17.40
C GLU A 265 -9.14 -16.23 18.05
N LYS A 266 -7.98 -16.27 18.72
CA LYS A 266 -7.33 -15.07 19.28
C LYS A 266 -6.38 -14.36 18.31
N MET A 267 -6.13 -14.95 17.14
CA MET A 267 -5.10 -14.56 16.17
C MET A 267 -5.71 -14.18 14.82
N ASN A 268 -6.66 -13.25 14.80
CA ASN A 268 -7.29 -12.80 13.56
C ASN A 268 -6.25 -12.18 12.61
N VAL A 269 -6.08 -12.78 11.42
CA VAL A 269 -5.08 -12.40 10.41
C VAL A 269 -5.24 -10.95 9.94
N ASN A 270 -6.48 -10.48 9.75
CA ASN A 270 -6.75 -9.11 9.30
C ASN A 270 -6.44 -8.08 10.38
N ASP A 271 -6.65 -8.43 11.66
CA ASP A 271 -6.30 -7.57 12.79
C ASP A 271 -4.77 -7.50 12.98
N ILE A 272 -4.07 -8.64 12.84
CA ILE A 272 -2.60 -8.68 12.82
C ILE A 272 -2.05 -7.79 11.69
N TYR A 273 -2.60 -7.93 10.49
CA TYR A 273 -2.19 -7.09 9.37
C TYR A 273 -2.51 -5.60 9.61
N THR A 274 -3.65 -5.29 10.23
CA THR A 274 -4.03 -3.92 10.56
C THR A 274 -3.00 -3.25 11.45
N ILE A 275 -2.52 -3.98 12.47
CA ILE A 275 -1.41 -3.56 13.32
C ILE A 275 -0.15 -3.33 12.47
N ILE A 276 0.31 -4.35 11.73
CA ILE A 276 1.56 -4.27 10.95
C ILE A 276 1.56 -3.05 10.03
N ARG A 277 0.45 -2.83 9.32
CA ARG A 277 0.30 -1.69 8.42
C ARG A 277 0.38 -0.35 9.14
N LYS A 278 -0.15 -0.24 10.36
CA LYS A 278 -0.15 1.01 11.14
C LYS A 278 1.17 1.25 11.87
N GLU A 279 1.82 0.19 12.32
CA GLU A 279 3.05 0.25 13.11
C GLU A 279 4.30 0.41 12.23
N SER A 280 4.40 -0.34 11.14
CA SER A 280 5.62 -0.39 10.31
C SER A 280 5.39 -0.10 8.83
N GLY A 281 4.13 0.07 8.40
CA GLY A 281 3.78 0.11 6.99
C GLY A 281 4.05 -1.20 6.24
N GLY A 282 4.35 -2.30 6.95
CA GLY A 282 4.76 -3.57 6.35
C GLY A 282 6.27 -3.72 6.13
N ASN A 283 7.11 -2.82 6.64
CA ASN A 283 8.57 -2.92 6.51
C ASN A 283 9.19 -3.71 7.70
N PRO A 284 9.78 -4.90 7.46
CA PRO A 284 10.42 -5.69 8.51
C PRO A 284 11.63 -5.01 9.18
N ASN A 285 12.23 -4.02 8.52
CA ASN A 285 13.38 -3.26 9.02
C ASN A 285 12.97 -1.89 9.60
N SER A 286 11.68 -1.68 9.87
CA SER A 286 11.19 -0.43 10.47
C SER A 286 11.74 -0.24 11.88
N ILE A 287 12.25 0.96 12.17
CA ILE A 287 12.72 1.36 13.50
C ILE A 287 12.15 2.73 13.89
N ASN A 288 11.59 2.81 15.08
CA ASN A 288 11.13 4.06 15.68
C ASN A 288 12.23 4.63 16.59
N THR A 289 12.75 5.81 16.25
CA THR A 289 13.84 6.47 16.98
C THR A 289 13.43 7.77 17.69
N TRP A 290 12.14 8.09 17.72
CA TRP A 290 11.63 9.42 18.13
C TRP A 290 10.82 9.37 19.44
N ASP A 291 10.46 8.19 19.93
CA ASP A 291 9.65 8.03 21.13
C ASP A 291 10.47 7.91 22.43
N SER A 292 9.76 7.82 23.57
CA SER A 292 10.38 7.65 24.89
C SER A 292 11.18 6.34 25.03
N ASN A 293 10.89 5.32 24.24
CA ASN A 293 11.61 4.06 24.27
C ASN A 293 12.95 4.18 23.54
N ALA A 294 12.98 4.90 22.42
CA ALA A 294 14.20 5.27 21.71
C ALA A 294 15.12 6.14 22.59
N ALA A 295 14.56 7.12 23.31
CA ALA A 295 15.31 7.93 24.28
C ALA A 295 15.91 7.08 25.43
N ARG A 296 15.30 5.94 25.75
CA ARG A 296 15.78 4.97 26.74
C ARG A 296 16.69 3.88 26.15
N GLY A 297 17.04 3.97 24.86
CA GLY A 297 17.94 3.05 24.18
C GLY A 297 17.31 1.72 23.73
N THR A 298 15.99 1.57 23.83
CA THR A 298 15.26 0.36 23.40
C THR A 298 14.19 0.74 22.36
N PRO A 299 14.57 1.20 21.17
CA PRO A 299 13.60 1.61 20.14
C PRO A 299 12.71 0.44 19.70
N SER A 300 11.49 0.75 19.28
CA SER A 300 10.58 -0.22 18.68
C SER A 300 11.06 -0.63 17.28
N LYS A 301 10.99 -1.93 16.96
CA LYS A 301 11.57 -2.52 15.75
C LYS A 301 10.64 -3.54 15.10
N GLY A 302 10.77 -3.67 13.78
CA GLY A 302 10.12 -4.71 12.98
C GLY A 302 8.63 -4.47 12.71
N LEU A 303 7.97 -5.49 12.19
CA LEU A 303 6.62 -5.39 11.63
C LEU A 303 5.56 -4.94 12.64
N MET A 304 5.61 -5.48 13.86
CA MET A 304 4.68 -5.18 14.95
C MET A 304 5.26 -4.16 15.95
N GLN A 305 6.38 -3.51 15.60
CA GLN A 305 7.05 -2.47 16.40
C GLN A 305 7.28 -2.87 17.87
N THR A 306 7.83 -4.06 18.10
CA THR A 306 8.23 -4.52 19.44
C THR A 306 9.55 -3.91 19.88
N ILE A 307 9.67 -3.53 21.15
CA ILE A 307 10.96 -3.16 21.78
C ILE A 307 11.73 -4.41 22.23
N ASP A 308 13.06 -4.31 22.38
CA ASP A 308 13.92 -5.45 22.74
C ASP A 308 13.45 -6.21 23.99
N PRO A 309 13.11 -5.57 25.13
CA PRO A 309 12.64 -6.30 26.31
C PRO A 309 11.33 -7.07 26.08
N THR A 310 10.42 -6.52 25.27
CA THR A 310 9.15 -7.17 24.92
C THR A 310 9.41 -8.35 24.01
N PHE A 311 10.25 -8.17 22.98
CA PHE A 311 10.61 -9.25 22.06
C PHE A 311 11.26 -10.41 22.80
N GLU A 312 12.25 -10.13 23.65
CA GLU A 312 12.95 -11.16 24.43
C GLU A 312 12.03 -11.94 25.37
N ARG A 313 11.02 -11.29 25.94
CA ARG A 313 10.05 -11.94 26.83
C ARG A 313 9.03 -12.79 26.07
N TRP A 314 8.63 -12.36 24.87
CA TRP A 314 7.49 -12.94 24.13
C TRP A 314 7.90 -13.75 22.89
N LYS A 315 9.18 -13.86 22.56
CA LYS A 315 9.67 -14.77 21.53
C LYS A 315 9.48 -16.24 21.89
N LEU A 316 9.32 -17.08 20.87
CA LEU A 316 9.36 -18.53 21.05
C LEU A 316 10.82 -19.04 20.99
N PRO A 317 11.14 -20.18 21.65
CA PRO A 317 12.42 -20.85 21.44
C PRO A 317 12.67 -21.10 19.94
N GLY A 318 13.86 -20.77 19.45
CA GLY A 318 14.20 -20.86 18.02
C GLY A 318 13.81 -19.64 17.17
N HIS A 319 13.08 -18.66 17.73
CA HIS A 319 12.62 -17.44 17.05
C HIS A 319 13.26 -16.18 17.64
N GLY A 320 14.60 -16.11 17.58
CA GLY A 320 15.40 -15.11 18.28
C GLY A 320 15.74 -13.84 17.50
N ASN A 321 15.26 -13.67 16.25
CA ASN A 321 15.66 -12.55 15.42
C ASN A 321 14.55 -11.49 15.32
N ILE A 322 14.70 -10.36 16.00
CA ILE A 322 13.71 -9.27 16.01
C ILE A 322 13.41 -8.66 14.63
N TRP A 323 14.34 -8.79 13.68
CA TRP A 323 14.19 -8.32 12.30
C TRP A 323 13.61 -9.38 11.35
N ASN A 324 13.52 -10.64 11.80
CA ASN A 324 12.81 -11.65 11.05
C ASN A 324 11.30 -11.34 11.14
N PRO A 325 10.60 -11.20 10.01
CA PRO A 325 9.19 -10.80 10.01
C PRO A 325 8.30 -11.79 10.77
N VAL A 326 8.58 -13.10 10.68
CA VAL A 326 7.81 -14.15 11.35
C VAL A 326 8.06 -14.13 12.86
N ASP A 327 9.32 -14.03 13.29
CA ASP A 327 9.68 -13.97 14.71
C ASP A 327 9.08 -12.73 15.39
N ASN A 328 9.11 -11.59 14.69
CA ASN A 328 8.54 -10.33 15.18
C ASN A 328 7.00 -10.43 15.35
N ILE A 329 6.31 -11.06 14.38
CA ILE A 329 4.88 -11.32 14.47
C ILE A 329 4.57 -12.27 15.63
N ILE A 330 5.35 -13.35 15.81
CA ILE A 330 5.20 -14.29 16.93
C ILE A 330 5.23 -13.55 18.26
N ALA A 331 6.25 -12.72 18.49
CA ALA A 331 6.39 -11.98 19.74
C ALA A 331 5.26 -10.96 19.95
N GLY A 332 4.91 -10.20 18.91
CA GLY A 332 3.84 -9.19 18.98
C GLY A 332 2.45 -9.80 19.24
N VAL A 333 2.12 -10.90 18.58
CA VAL A 333 0.84 -11.61 18.78
C VAL A 333 0.75 -12.20 20.18
N ARG A 334 1.83 -12.82 20.70
CA ARG A 334 1.85 -13.37 22.06
C ARG A 334 1.67 -12.28 23.11
N TYR A 335 2.36 -11.14 22.95
CA TYR A 335 2.14 -9.97 23.80
C TYR A 335 0.69 -9.49 23.76
N ALA A 336 0.09 -9.37 22.57
CA ALA A 336 -1.29 -8.90 22.42
C ALA A 336 -2.30 -9.86 23.09
N ILE A 337 -2.11 -11.17 22.93
CA ILE A 337 -2.96 -12.19 23.56
C ILE A 337 -2.87 -12.12 25.08
N GLU A 338 -1.67 -12.02 25.64
CA GLU A 338 -1.51 -11.93 27.09
C GLU A 338 -2.12 -10.64 27.64
N ARG A 339 -1.80 -9.51 27.00
CA ARG A 339 -2.13 -8.19 27.54
C ARG A 339 -3.59 -7.81 27.37
N TYR A 340 -4.21 -8.26 26.28
CA TYR A 340 -5.55 -7.84 25.84
C TYR A 340 -6.53 -9.01 25.62
N GLY A 341 -6.08 -10.25 25.79
CA GLY A 341 -6.90 -11.45 25.61
C GLY A 341 -7.05 -11.93 24.16
N SER A 342 -6.83 -11.06 23.16
CA SER A 342 -6.76 -11.39 21.74
C SER A 342 -6.14 -10.23 20.94
N VAL A 343 -5.67 -10.49 19.72
CA VAL A 343 -5.21 -9.42 18.81
C VAL A 343 -6.35 -8.47 18.46
N SER A 344 -7.58 -8.97 18.37
CA SER A 344 -8.77 -8.18 18.07
C SER A 344 -9.13 -7.16 19.15
N ASN A 345 -8.65 -7.36 20.38
CA ASN A 345 -8.88 -6.50 21.54
C ASN A 345 -7.79 -5.45 21.76
N VAL A 346 -6.75 -5.43 20.92
CA VAL A 346 -5.71 -4.41 20.96
C VAL A 346 -6.36 -3.01 20.80
N PRO A 347 -6.05 -2.02 21.65
CA PRO A 347 -6.72 -0.72 21.63
C PRO A 347 -6.80 -0.05 20.26
N GLY A 348 -5.72 -0.09 19.48
CA GLY A 348 -5.72 0.45 18.12
C GLY A 348 -6.65 -0.28 17.15
N VAL A 349 -6.76 -1.60 17.27
CA VAL A 349 -7.70 -2.41 16.47
C VAL A 349 -9.14 -2.13 16.88
N VAL A 350 -9.42 -2.04 18.17
CA VAL A 350 -10.75 -1.69 18.71
C VAL A 350 -11.14 -0.26 18.31
N ALA A 351 -10.20 0.69 18.37
CA ALA A 351 -10.44 2.06 17.95
C ALA A 351 -10.84 2.13 16.48
N LEU A 352 -10.12 1.44 15.59
CA LEU A 352 -10.48 1.37 14.17
C LEU A 352 -11.84 0.72 13.93
N LYS A 353 -12.18 -0.33 14.69
CA LYS A 353 -13.49 -1.00 14.60
C LYS A 353 -14.64 -0.13 15.11
N THR A 354 -14.36 0.85 15.95
CA THR A 354 -15.34 1.79 16.51
C THR A 354 -15.34 3.16 15.83
N GLY A 355 -14.61 3.30 14.71
CA GLY A 355 -14.56 4.55 13.93
C GLY A 355 -13.62 5.62 14.48
N ASN A 356 -12.74 5.27 15.43
CA ASN A 356 -11.76 6.16 16.04
C ASN A 356 -10.35 5.96 15.45
N ASP A 357 -9.47 6.94 15.68
CA ASP A 357 -8.09 6.88 15.23
C ASP A 357 -7.30 5.73 15.88
N TYR A 358 -6.42 5.11 15.09
CA TYR A 358 -5.56 4.04 15.56
C TYR A 358 -4.59 4.55 16.62
N ARG A 359 -4.47 3.80 17.73
CA ARG A 359 -3.47 4.00 18.77
C ARG A 359 -2.62 2.74 18.91
N GLY A 360 -1.31 2.88 18.79
CA GLY A 360 -0.36 1.80 19.08
C GLY A 360 -0.45 1.31 20.53
N TYR A 361 0.17 0.17 20.82
CA TYR A 361 0.02 -0.57 22.08
C TYR A 361 1.32 -0.89 22.80
#